data_AF-A0A1F2RPI3-F1
#
_entry.id   AF-A0A1F2RPI3-F1
#
_cell.length_a   1.000
_cell.length_b   1.000
_cell.length_c   1.000
_cell.angle_alpha   90.00
_cell.angle_beta   90.00
_cell.angle_gamma   90.00
#
_symmetry.space_group_name_H-M   'P 1'
#
loop_
_entity.id
_entity.type
_entity.pdbx_description
1 polymer ?
#
loop_
_entity_poly.entity_id
_entity_poly.type
_entity_poly.pdbx_seq_one_letter_code
_entity_poly.pdbx_strand_id
1 'polypeptide(L)'
;MLGGRRLPASGWILFAMAMFGIFAGSSLPAQDAYRKGSLTDAEFNGKKMFQQRCAVCHMPLVIDDSRTWGPALSAETVTGKEPVVREFIRRGTVRMPGFQYGLEPQEIDDIITYLKTVKKTEPKKAPE
;
A
#
# COMPACT_ATOMS: atom_id res chain seq x y z
N MET A 1 49.90 26.81 -6.39
CA MET A 1 48.69 26.36 -7.10
C MET A 1 48.58 24.86 -6.93
N LEU A 2 47.57 24.37 -6.19
CA LEU A 2 47.37 22.95 -5.91
C LEU A 2 46.88 22.23 -7.18
N GLY A 3 47.67 21.28 -7.69
CA GLY A 3 47.32 20.44 -8.82
C GLY A 3 46.30 19.37 -8.42
N GLY A 4 45.03 19.62 -8.73
CA GLY A 4 43.95 18.63 -8.58
C GLY A 4 44.15 17.48 -9.55
N ARG A 5 44.59 16.32 -9.04
CA ARG A 5 44.57 15.05 -9.78
C ARG A 5 43.12 14.69 -10.07
N ARG A 6 42.71 14.81 -11.34
CA ARG A 6 41.44 14.27 -11.83
C ARG A 6 41.52 12.75 -11.81
N LEU A 7 40.70 12.08 -11.00
CA LEU A 7 40.60 10.62 -11.00
C LEU A 7 39.94 10.14 -12.31
N PRO A 8 40.36 9.02 -12.90
CA PRO A 8 39.79 8.49 -14.13
C PRO A 8 38.34 8.03 -13.89
N ALA A 9 37.48 8.23 -14.89
CA ALA A 9 36.04 7.90 -14.83
C ALA A 9 35.75 6.43 -14.47
N SER A 10 36.69 5.53 -14.72
CA SER A 10 36.64 4.11 -14.34
C SER A 10 36.63 3.88 -12.82
N GLY A 11 37.25 4.78 -12.04
CA GLY A 11 37.23 4.70 -10.57
C GLY A 11 35.85 5.03 -9.98
N TRP A 12 35.09 5.90 -10.64
CA TRP A 12 33.74 6.30 -10.20
C TRP A 12 32.69 5.23 -10.49
N ILE A 13 32.81 4.52 -11.62
CA ILE A 13 31.89 3.43 -11.99
C ILE A 13 32.01 2.27 -11.00
N LEU A 14 33.22 1.87 -10.63
CA LEU A 14 33.45 0.79 -9.66
C LEU A 14 33.02 1.20 -8.24
N PHE A 15 33.23 2.47 -7.86
CA PHE A 15 32.79 2.98 -6.57
C PHE A 15 31.25 3.08 -6.47
N ALA A 16 30.57 3.49 -7.55
CA ALA A 16 29.11 3.53 -7.63
C ALA A 16 28.50 2.11 -7.57
N MET A 17 29.12 1.14 -8.24
CA MET A 17 28.66 -0.25 -8.26
C MET A 17 28.83 -0.93 -6.88
N ALA A 18 29.92 -0.62 -6.17
CA ALA A 18 30.15 -1.08 -4.80
C ALA A 18 29.18 -0.45 -3.78
N MET A 19 28.85 0.85 -3.92
CA MET A 19 27.87 1.51 -3.06
C MET A 19 26.43 1.04 -3.30
N PHE A 20 26.07 0.70 -4.54
CA PHE A 20 24.74 0.17 -4.87
C PHE A 20 24.54 -1.27 -4.36
N GLY A 21 25.61 -2.08 -4.34
CA GLY A 21 25.58 -3.46 -3.83
C GLY A 21 25.40 -3.57 -2.30
N ILE A 22 25.80 -2.56 -1.54
CA ILE A 22 25.72 -2.55 -0.06
C ILE A 22 24.33 -2.12 0.44
N PHE A 23 23.57 -1.32 -0.33
CA PHE A 23 22.28 -0.78 0.09
C PHE A 23 21.05 -1.65 -0.25
N ALA A 24 21.20 -2.64 -1.15
CA ALA A 24 20.06 -3.39 -1.70
C ALA A 24 19.65 -4.65 -0.90
N GLY A 25 20.41 -5.06 0.13
CA GLY A 25 20.31 -6.42 0.70
C GLY A 25 19.80 -6.56 2.15
N SER A 26 19.55 -5.48 2.89
CA SER A 26 19.26 -5.55 4.32
C SER A 26 17.77 -5.42 4.65
N SER A 27 16.96 -6.41 4.26
CA SER A 27 15.66 -6.64 4.91
C SER A 27 15.88 -7.28 6.28
N LEU A 28 16.05 -6.46 7.31
CA LEU A 28 16.17 -6.93 8.70
C LEU A 28 14.80 -7.41 9.18
N PRO A 29 14.65 -8.66 9.66
CA PRO A 29 13.36 -9.21 10.10
C PRO A 29 12.72 -8.40 11.25
N ALA A 30 13.52 -7.65 12.01
CA ALA A 30 13.05 -6.74 13.04
C ALA A 30 12.22 -5.55 12.50
N GLN A 31 12.51 -5.06 11.29
CA GLN A 31 11.76 -3.94 10.70
C GLN A 31 10.38 -4.37 10.20
N ASP A 32 10.25 -5.60 9.70
CA ASP A 32 8.97 -6.14 9.26
C ASP A 32 8.04 -6.43 10.43
N ALA A 33 8.57 -6.98 11.53
CA ALA A 33 7.81 -7.14 12.78
C ALA A 33 7.30 -5.79 13.31
N TYR A 34 8.13 -4.75 13.27
CA TYR A 34 7.74 -3.40 13.66
C TYR A 34 6.66 -2.79 12.74
N ARG A 35 6.76 -2.97 11.42
CA ARG A 35 5.76 -2.48 10.45
C ARG A 35 4.43 -3.22 10.49
N LYS A 36 4.49 -4.54 10.71
CA LYS A 36 3.32 -5.42 10.84
C LYS A 36 2.54 -5.10 12.12
N GLY A 37 3.24 -4.75 13.20
CA GLY A 37 2.60 -4.44 14.48
C GLY A 37 1.81 -5.65 14.98
N SER A 38 0.53 -5.43 15.32
CA SER A 38 -0.37 -6.47 15.82
C SER A 38 -1.14 -7.23 14.73
N LEU A 39 -0.92 -6.91 13.45
CA LEU A 39 -1.65 -7.56 12.34
C LEU A 39 -1.14 -8.99 12.14
N THR A 40 -2.02 -9.89 11.70
CA THR A 40 -1.62 -11.19 11.12
C THR A 40 -0.93 -10.99 9.76
N ASP A 41 -0.31 -12.04 9.21
CA ASP A 41 0.34 -11.93 7.89
C ASP A 41 -0.67 -11.57 6.79
N ALA A 42 -1.85 -12.19 6.79
CA ALA A 42 -2.91 -11.91 5.83
C ALA A 42 -3.41 -10.47 5.94
N GLU A 43 -3.64 -9.97 7.16
CA GLU A 43 -4.03 -8.57 7.38
C GLU A 43 -2.95 -7.58 6.95
N PHE A 44 -1.68 -7.91 7.19
CA PHE A 44 -0.57 -7.05 6.79
C PHE A 44 -0.38 -7.02 5.27
N ASN A 45 -0.46 -8.17 4.60
CA ASN A 45 -0.44 -8.27 3.16
C ASN A 45 -1.62 -7.52 2.54
N GLY A 46 -2.82 -7.71 3.10
CA GLY A 46 -4.03 -7.00 2.69
C GLY A 46 -3.91 -5.49 2.82
N LYS A 47 -3.34 -5.01 3.93
CA LYS A 47 -3.05 -3.59 4.14
C LYS A 47 -2.11 -3.05 3.07
N LYS A 48 -1.03 -3.78 2.76
CA LYS A 48 -0.07 -3.38 1.72
C LYS A 48 -0.76 -3.27 0.36
N MET A 49 -1.54 -4.27 -0.04
CA MET A 49 -2.23 -4.25 -1.32
C MET A 49 -3.30 -3.16 -1.38
N PHE A 50 -4.06 -2.96 -0.30
CA PHE A 50 -5.00 -1.85 -0.20
C PHE A 50 -4.32 -0.48 -0.38
N GLN A 51 -3.18 -0.26 0.30
CA GLN A 51 -2.42 0.98 0.18
C GLN A 51 -1.89 1.21 -1.24
N GLN A 52 -1.45 0.15 -1.92
CA GLN A 52 -0.87 0.25 -3.25
C GLN A 52 -1.92 0.37 -4.37
N ARG A 53 -3.11 -0.21 -4.18
CA ARG A 53 -4.10 -0.38 -5.26
C ARG A 53 -5.42 0.36 -5.05
N CYS A 54 -5.84 0.58 -3.80
CA CYS A 54 -7.19 1.03 -3.47
C CYS A 54 -7.22 2.42 -2.83
N ALA A 55 -6.17 2.76 -2.07
CA ALA A 55 -6.11 3.92 -1.21
C ALA A 55 -6.36 5.25 -1.92
N VAL A 56 -5.90 5.41 -3.15
CA VAL A 56 -6.04 6.65 -3.92
C VAL A 56 -7.50 7.10 -4.04
N CYS A 57 -8.44 6.14 -4.06
CA CYS A 57 -9.86 6.45 -4.11
C CYS A 57 -10.56 6.30 -2.75
N HIS A 58 -10.16 5.34 -1.93
CA HIS A 58 -10.89 4.93 -0.74
C HIS A 58 -10.36 5.52 0.58
N MET A 59 -9.22 6.24 0.58
CA MET A 59 -8.76 7.01 1.73
C MET A 59 -9.17 8.49 1.64
N PRO A 60 -9.38 9.16 2.79
CA PRO A 60 -9.62 10.60 2.86
C PRO A 60 -8.58 11.40 2.09
N LEU A 61 -9.02 12.43 1.37
CA LEU A 61 -8.13 13.34 0.66
C LEU A 61 -7.46 14.28 1.67
N VAL A 62 -6.16 14.52 1.52
CA VAL A 62 -5.40 15.43 2.42
C VAL A 62 -5.91 16.88 2.37
N ILE A 63 -6.62 17.25 1.29
CA ILE A 63 -7.21 18.59 1.10
C ILE A 63 -8.51 18.73 1.90
N ASP A 64 -9.18 17.61 2.17
CA ASP A 64 -10.55 17.50 2.68
C ASP A 64 -10.69 16.10 3.31
N ASP A 65 -10.52 16.02 4.63
CA ASP A 65 -10.62 14.77 5.41
C ASP A 65 -12.03 14.13 5.35
N SER A 66 -13.01 14.80 4.73
CA SER A 66 -14.39 14.32 4.58
C SER A 66 -14.71 13.74 3.20
N ARG A 67 -13.83 13.93 2.21
CA ARG A 67 -14.10 13.57 0.81
C ARG A 67 -13.12 12.54 0.29
N THR A 68 -13.69 11.50 -0.28
CA THR A 68 -12.99 10.38 -0.94
C THR A 68 -13.54 10.25 -2.37
N TRP A 69 -12.74 9.77 -3.31
CA TRP A 69 -13.23 9.55 -4.69
C TRP A 69 -14.18 8.34 -4.77
N GLY A 70 -13.92 7.31 -3.97
CA GLY A 70 -14.79 6.15 -3.74
C GLY A 70 -15.30 6.15 -2.30
N PRO A 71 -16.35 5.38 -1.97
CA PRO A 71 -16.87 5.33 -0.60
C PRO A 71 -15.79 4.85 0.39
N ALA A 72 -15.83 5.35 1.62
CA ALA A 72 -14.97 4.84 2.69
C ALA A 72 -15.26 3.35 2.94
N LEU A 73 -14.20 2.54 3.02
CA LEU A 73 -14.30 1.10 3.24
C LEU A 73 -13.97 0.75 4.70
N SER A 74 -14.73 -0.18 5.26
CA SER A 74 -14.56 -0.64 6.63
C SER A 74 -15.08 -2.07 6.79
N ALA A 75 -15.01 -2.62 8.00
CA ALA A 75 -15.54 -3.94 8.32
C ALA A 75 -17.02 -4.08 7.92
N GLU A 76 -17.82 -3.02 8.05
CA GLU A 76 -19.25 -2.99 7.67
C GLU A 76 -19.46 -3.20 6.17
N THR A 77 -18.50 -2.77 5.35
CA THR A 77 -18.55 -2.90 3.90
C THR A 77 -18.36 -4.34 3.45
N VAL A 78 -17.58 -5.13 4.19
CA VAL A 78 -17.11 -6.45 3.74
C VAL A 78 -17.66 -7.65 4.51
N THR A 79 -17.98 -7.48 5.79
CA THR A 79 -18.40 -8.58 6.67
C THR A 79 -19.74 -9.16 6.21
N GLY A 80 -19.77 -10.48 5.95
CA GLY A 80 -20.96 -11.19 5.45
C GLY A 80 -21.26 -10.95 3.96
N LYS A 81 -20.38 -10.23 3.24
CA LYS A 81 -20.53 -9.89 1.82
C LYS A 81 -19.32 -10.33 0.99
N GLU A 82 -18.45 -11.16 1.56
CA GLU A 82 -17.12 -11.49 1.02
C GLU A 82 -17.18 -12.03 -0.43
N PRO A 83 -18.11 -12.94 -0.81
CA PRO A 83 -18.19 -13.40 -2.20
C PRO A 83 -18.50 -12.27 -3.19
N VAL A 84 -19.40 -11.38 -2.82
CA VAL A 84 -19.82 -10.24 -3.66
C VAL A 84 -18.70 -9.21 -3.75
N VAL A 85 -18.07 -8.88 -2.63
CA VAL A 85 -16.93 -7.95 -2.58
C VAL A 85 -15.76 -8.47 -3.40
N ARG A 86 -15.45 -9.77 -3.30
CA ARG A 86 -14.40 -10.39 -4.11
C ARG A 86 -14.67 -10.21 -5.59
N GLU A 87 -15.90 -10.48 -6.05
CA GLU A 87 -16.24 -10.33 -7.46
C GLU A 87 -16.24 -8.86 -7.90
N PHE A 88 -16.68 -7.96 -7.02
CA PHE A 88 -16.66 -6.52 -7.26
C PHE A 88 -15.22 -5.99 -7.43
N ILE A 89 -14.27 -6.45 -6.61
CA ILE A 89 -12.84 -6.11 -6.75
C ILE A 89 -12.27 -6.69 -8.05
N ARG A 90 -12.62 -7.94 -8.39
CA ARG A 90 -12.13 -8.59 -9.61
C ARG A 90 -12.58 -7.87 -10.87
N ARG A 91 -13.90 -7.66 -11.01
CA ARG A 91 -14.49 -7.11 -12.25
C ARG A 91 -14.53 -5.59 -12.30
N GLY A 92 -14.63 -4.94 -11.15
CA GLY A 92 -14.85 -3.50 -11.07
C GLY A 92 -16.23 -3.07 -11.58
N THR A 93 -16.36 -1.78 -11.82
CA THR A 93 -17.54 -1.10 -12.39
C THR A 93 -17.09 -0.01 -13.37
N VAL A 94 -18.04 0.76 -13.91
CA VAL A 94 -17.73 1.94 -14.72
C VAL A 94 -16.88 2.97 -13.96
N ARG A 95 -16.97 3.03 -12.62
CA ARG A 95 -16.28 4.03 -11.78
C ARG A 95 -15.18 3.46 -10.90
N MET A 96 -15.02 2.14 -10.84
CA MET A 96 -13.98 1.46 -10.07
C MET A 96 -13.29 0.46 -11.00
N PRO A 97 -11.97 0.54 -11.20
CA PRO A 97 -11.27 -0.41 -12.06
C PRO A 97 -11.39 -1.85 -11.53
N GLY A 98 -11.46 -2.82 -12.43
CA GLY A 98 -11.36 -4.23 -12.09
C GLY A 98 -9.91 -4.66 -11.93
N PHE A 99 -9.62 -5.47 -10.91
CA PHE A 99 -8.26 -5.89 -10.56
C PHE A 99 -7.93 -7.34 -10.92
N GLN A 100 -8.81 -8.06 -11.61
CA GLN A 100 -8.63 -9.48 -11.97
C GLN A 100 -7.35 -9.82 -12.77
N TYR A 101 -6.68 -8.83 -13.37
CA TYR A 101 -5.42 -9.01 -14.11
C TYR A 101 -4.19 -8.43 -13.39
N GLY A 102 -4.39 -7.78 -12.24
CA GLY A 102 -3.35 -7.09 -11.48
C GLY A 102 -3.24 -7.51 -10.02
N LEU A 103 -4.15 -8.37 -9.55
CA LEU A 103 -4.15 -8.98 -8.23
C LEU A 103 -4.43 -10.48 -8.36
N GLU A 104 -3.70 -11.28 -7.59
CA GLU A 104 -4.02 -12.70 -7.40
C GLU A 104 -5.28 -12.87 -6.54
N PRO A 105 -6.00 -14.00 -6.66
CA PRO A 105 -7.17 -14.26 -5.82
C PRO A 105 -6.88 -14.16 -4.31
N GLN A 106 -5.71 -14.64 -3.87
CA GLN A 106 -5.30 -14.58 -2.48
C GLN A 106 -5.06 -13.14 -2.02
N GLU A 107 -4.50 -12.27 -2.86
CA GLU A 107 -4.30 -10.86 -2.51
C GLU A 107 -5.63 -10.14 -2.31
N ILE A 108 -6.68 -10.51 -3.06
CA ILE A 108 -8.04 -9.98 -2.88
C ILE A 108 -8.61 -10.47 -1.54
N ASP A 109 -8.38 -11.73 -1.16
CA ASP A 109 -8.80 -12.28 0.12
C ASP A 109 -8.09 -11.62 1.30
N ASP A 110 -6.80 -11.36 1.16
CA ASP A 110 -6.00 -10.64 2.14
C ASP A 110 -6.53 -9.20 2.31
N ILE A 111 -6.86 -8.50 1.22
CA ILE A 111 -7.49 -7.16 1.28
C ILE A 111 -8.82 -7.23 2.05
N ILE A 112 -9.69 -8.19 1.76
CA ILE A 112 -10.96 -8.36 2.48
C ILE A 112 -10.71 -8.63 3.95
N THR A 113 -9.72 -9.45 4.28
CA THR A 113 -9.31 -9.77 5.65
C THR A 113 -8.84 -8.52 6.39
N TYR A 114 -8.00 -7.70 5.76
CA TYR A 114 -7.59 -6.41 6.31
C TYR A 114 -8.78 -5.47 6.51
N LEU A 115 -9.70 -5.35 5.55
CA LEU A 115 -10.86 -4.46 5.69
C LEU A 115 -11.76 -4.83 6.87
N LYS A 116 -11.80 -6.10 7.29
CA LYS A 116 -12.51 -6.52 8.51
C LYS A 116 -11.93 -5.95 9.80
N THR A 117 -10.66 -5.52 9.79
CA THR A 117 -10.02 -4.86 10.95
C THR A 117 -10.23 -3.34 10.96
N VAL A 118 -10.72 -2.77 9.86
CA VAL A 118 -10.85 -1.31 9.70
C VAL A 118 -12.16 -0.84 10.33
N LYS A 119 -12.05 0.02 11.35
CA LYS A 119 -13.20 0.69 11.97
C LYS A 119 -13.68 1.83 11.08
N LYS A 120 -14.99 2.00 10.98
CA LYS A 120 -15.59 3.16 10.33
C LYS A 120 -15.25 4.41 11.13
N THR A 121 -14.56 5.36 10.52
CA THR A 121 -14.36 6.70 11.08
C THR A 121 -15.60 7.53 10.81
N GLU A 122 -16.16 8.16 11.84
CA GLU A 122 -17.26 9.10 11.63
C GLU A 122 -16.74 10.37 10.94
N PRO A 123 -17.50 10.95 9.99
CA PRO A 123 -17.10 12.21 9.37
C PRO A 123 -17.02 13.30 10.44
N LYS A 124 -15.90 13.99 10.51
CA LYS A 124 -15.71 15.15 11.38
C LYS A 124 -16.75 16.22 10.99
N LYS A 125 -17.66 16.57 11.91
CA LYS A 125 -18.61 17.68 11.72
C LYS A 125 -17.81 18.94 11.34
N ALA A 126 -18.16 19.57 10.21
CA ALA A 126 -17.54 20.84 9.82
C ALA A 126 -17.81 21.89 10.91
N PRO A 127 -16.81 22.74 11.27
CA PRO A 127 -17.09 23.90 12.10
C PRO A 127 -18.08 24.82 11.38
N GLU A 128 -19.06 25.30 12.14
CA GLU A 128 -20.18 26.15 11.73
C GLU A 128 -19.72 27.55 11.29
#